data_AF-A0A1L3ZSB4-F1
#
_entry.id   AF-A0A1L3ZSB4-F1
#
_cell.length_a   1.000
_cell.length_b   1.000
_cell.length_c   1.000
_cell.angle_alpha   90.00
_cell.angle_beta   90.00
_cell.angle_gamma   90.00
#
_symmetry.space_group_name_H-M   'P 1'
#
loop_
_entity.id
_entity.type
_entity.pdbx_description
1 polymer ?
#
loop_
_entity_poly.entity_id
_entity_poly.type
_entity_poly.pdbx_seq_one_letter_code
_entity_poly.pdbx_strand_id
1 'polypeptide(L)'
;MGGRAAMLIQGALDSVLEELEPYKDTDWEVLRNDLDPEEFKWHRENFTKNQKRFSKLMEAGKNFEQIVEARQANIIREQAAEARKELEADIPGWNDQVYAEVMQFGIEQGLDEADVRRIANAKVFKLLHMAMQYKKGEKVVTKKINQTPTRVKKSSGREAIADAPSKNLKALEKKLQTGRATDDDAVALLLGRWNVKSR
;
A
#
# COMPACT_ATOMS: atom_id res chain seq x y z
N MET A 1 -19.36 -11.02 18.56
CA MET A 1 -20.41 -12.03 18.82
C MET A 1 -19.88 -13.46 18.95
N GLY A 2 -18.85 -13.87 18.20
CA GLY A 2 -18.34 -15.27 18.24
C GLY A 2 -17.74 -15.73 19.59
N GLY A 3 -16.97 -14.88 20.27
CA GLY A 3 -16.28 -15.27 21.51
C GLY A 3 -17.21 -15.66 22.67
N ARG A 4 -18.39 -15.03 22.80
CA ARG A 4 -19.35 -15.36 23.87
C ARG A 4 -19.98 -16.73 23.65
N ALA A 5 -20.32 -17.07 22.40
CA ALA A 5 -20.88 -18.38 22.06
C ALA A 5 -19.83 -19.50 22.25
N ALA A 6 -18.58 -19.27 21.86
CA ALA A 6 -17.48 -20.21 22.12
C ALA A 6 -17.28 -20.46 23.62
N MET A 7 -17.26 -19.39 24.43
CA MET A 7 -17.10 -19.49 25.89
C MET A 7 -18.26 -20.26 26.56
N LEU A 8 -19.49 -20.10 26.05
CA LEU A 8 -20.65 -20.84 26.54
C LEU A 8 -20.57 -22.33 26.20
N ILE A 9 -20.15 -22.68 24.98
CA ILE A 9 -19.96 -24.08 24.56
C ILE A 9 -18.85 -24.72 25.40
N GLN A 10 -17.74 -24.01 25.61
CA GLN A 10 -16.63 -24.46 26.43
C GLN A 10 -17.06 -24.70 27.89
N GLY A 11 -17.69 -23.72 28.53
CA GLY A 11 -18.17 -23.90 29.91
C GLY A 11 -19.22 -25.01 30.05
N ALA A 12 -20.07 -25.20 29.03
CA ALA A 12 -20.99 -26.34 29.01
C ALA A 12 -20.26 -27.68 28.86
N LEU A 13 -19.16 -27.73 28.10
CA LEU A 13 -18.33 -28.93 27.96
C LEU A 13 -17.67 -29.28 29.30
N ASP A 14 -17.08 -28.29 29.96
CA ASP A 14 -16.42 -28.44 31.26
C ASP A 14 -17.42 -28.96 32.31
N SER A 15 -18.63 -28.38 32.36
CA SER A 15 -19.69 -28.86 33.27
C SER A 15 -20.06 -30.33 33.05
N VAL A 16 -20.08 -30.80 31.80
CA VAL A 16 -20.41 -32.19 31.49
C VAL A 16 -19.24 -33.12 31.84
N LEU A 17 -18.01 -32.66 31.70
CA LEU A 17 -16.83 -33.41 32.11
C LEU A 17 -16.80 -33.61 33.63
N GLU A 18 -17.11 -32.57 34.41
CA GLU A 18 -17.29 -32.67 35.87
C GLU A 18 -18.40 -33.66 36.23
N GLU A 19 -19.56 -33.60 35.55
CA GLU A 19 -20.67 -34.55 35.75
C GLU A 19 -20.33 -36.01 35.35
N LEU A 20 -19.31 -36.20 34.50
CA LEU A 20 -18.84 -37.52 34.06
C LEU A 20 -17.64 -38.04 34.86
N GLU A 21 -16.93 -37.16 35.58
CA GLU A 21 -15.73 -37.49 36.35
C GLU A 21 -15.91 -38.67 37.31
N PRO A 22 -17.03 -38.79 38.06
CA PRO A 22 -17.25 -39.93 38.96
C PRO A 22 -17.33 -41.28 38.23
N TYR A 23 -17.60 -41.27 36.92
CA TYR A 23 -17.78 -42.47 36.09
C TYR A 23 -16.55 -42.88 35.29
N LYS A 24 -15.45 -42.11 35.37
CA LYS A 24 -14.28 -42.26 34.51
C LYS A 24 -13.59 -43.62 34.66
N ASP A 25 -13.46 -44.10 35.89
CA ASP A 25 -12.77 -45.34 36.25
C ASP A 25 -13.73 -46.38 36.83
N THR A 26 -15.02 -46.21 36.55
CA THR A 26 -16.08 -47.05 37.11
C THR A 26 -16.20 -48.38 36.38
N ASP A 27 -16.06 -49.47 37.14
CA ASP A 27 -16.43 -50.81 36.68
C ASP A 27 -17.94 -51.04 36.87
N TRP A 28 -18.67 -51.06 35.76
CA TRP A 28 -20.12 -51.24 35.74
C TRP A 28 -20.56 -52.65 36.14
N GLU A 29 -19.70 -53.65 36.04
CA GLU A 29 -20.02 -55.02 36.44
C GLU A 29 -19.94 -55.15 37.97
N VAL A 30 -18.95 -54.53 38.58
CA VAL A 30 -18.81 -54.46 40.05
C VAL A 30 -19.95 -53.64 40.65
N LEU A 31 -20.21 -52.43 40.13
CA LEU A 31 -21.32 -51.59 40.61
C LEU A 31 -22.68 -52.27 40.51
N ARG A 32 -22.90 -53.10 39.50
CA ARG A 32 -24.17 -53.83 39.34
C ARG A 32 -24.38 -54.85 40.46
N ASN A 33 -23.30 -55.42 40.99
CA ASN A 33 -23.36 -56.41 42.06
C ASN A 33 -23.40 -55.75 43.44
N ASP A 34 -22.83 -54.56 43.58
CA ASP A 34 -22.70 -53.85 44.86
C ASP A 34 -23.87 -52.89 45.17
N LEU A 35 -24.59 -52.40 44.14
CA LEU A 35 -25.70 -51.47 44.30
C LEU A 35 -27.07 -52.12 44.14
N ASP A 36 -28.09 -51.48 44.73
CA ASP A 36 -29.49 -51.81 44.47
C ASP A 36 -29.85 -51.59 42.99
N PRO A 37 -30.75 -52.41 42.40
CA PRO A 37 -31.10 -52.33 40.98
C PRO A 37 -31.59 -50.94 40.51
N GLU A 38 -32.29 -50.21 41.38
CA GLU A 38 -32.79 -48.86 41.07
C GLU A 38 -31.66 -47.82 41.05
N GLU A 39 -30.71 -47.91 41.99
CA GLU A 39 -29.58 -46.99 42.08
C GLU A 39 -28.59 -47.21 40.92
N PHE A 40 -28.32 -48.48 40.59
CA PHE A 40 -27.52 -48.82 39.41
C PHE A 40 -28.15 -48.26 38.12
N LYS A 41 -29.48 -48.41 37.97
CA LYS A 41 -30.20 -47.87 36.81
C LYS A 41 -30.08 -46.36 36.73
N TRP A 42 -30.22 -45.66 37.86
CA TRP A 42 -30.05 -44.21 37.94
C TRP A 42 -28.66 -43.76 37.48
N HIS A 43 -27.59 -44.42 37.96
CA HIS A 43 -26.21 -44.13 37.53
C HIS A 43 -25.99 -44.38 36.03
N ARG A 44 -26.51 -45.49 35.50
CA ARG A 44 -26.42 -45.80 34.05
C ARG A 44 -27.16 -44.77 33.19
N GLU A 45 -28.34 -44.35 33.63
CA GLU A 45 -29.13 -43.33 32.92
C GLU A 45 -28.42 -41.98 32.92
N ASN A 46 -27.87 -41.55 34.06
CA ASN A 46 -27.11 -40.30 34.16
C ASN A 46 -25.85 -40.32 33.31
N PHE A 47 -25.05 -41.39 33.39
CA PHE A 47 -23.87 -41.55 32.54
C PHE A 47 -24.24 -41.46 31.07
N THR A 48 -25.27 -42.21 30.63
CA THR A 48 -25.72 -42.22 29.23
C THR A 48 -26.21 -40.83 28.78
N LYS A 49 -26.94 -40.13 29.66
CA LYS A 49 -27.45 -38.78 29.40
C LYS A 49 -26.30 -37.78 29.23
N ASN A 50 -25.33 -37.80 30.15
CA ASN A 50 -24.20 -36.87 30.15
C ASN A 50 -23.24 -37.17 29.00
N GLN A 51 -23.02 -38.45 28.67
CA GLN A 51 -22.25 -38.85 27.50
C GLN A 51 -22.90 -38.34 26.19
N LYS A 52 -24.22 -38.49 26.03
CA LYS A 52 -24.94 -37.94 24.87
C LYS A 52 -24.84 -36.41 24.80
N ARG A 53 -24.91 -35.73 25.96
CA ARG A 53 -24.76 -34.28 26.05
C ARG A 53 -23.34 -33.86 25.63
N PHE A 54 -22.31 -34.57 26.09
CA PHE A 54 -20.92 -34.35 25.70
C PHE A 54 -20.72 -34.46 24.19
N SER A 55 -21.19 -35.56 23.58
CA SER A 55 -21.07 -35.77 22.13
C SER A 55 -21.74 -34.65 21.32
N LYS A 56 -22.93 -34.20 21.74
CA LYS A 56 -23.64 -33.08 21.08
C LYS A 56 -22.89 -31.76 21.21
N LEU A 57 -22.31 -31.48 22.38
CA LEU A 57 -21.54 -30.26 22.60
C LEU A 57 -20.23 -30.25 21.79
N MET A 58 -19.56 -31.40 21.69
CA MET A 58 -18.38 -31.57 20.82
C MET A 58 -18.73 -31.32 19.34
N GLU A 59 -19.85 -31.89 18.87
CA GLU A 59 -20.33 -31.66 17.50
C GLU A 59 -20.70 -30.19 17.27
N ALA A 60 -21.40 -29.58 18.22
CA ALA A 60 -21.74 -28.16 18.17
C ALA A 60 -20.49 -27.27 18.14
N GLY A 61 -19.46 -27.60 18.92
CA GLY A 61 -18.16 -26.91 18.90
C GLY A 61 -17.48 -26.97 17.54
N LYS A 62 -17.36 -28.18 16.97
CA LYS A 62 -16.77 -28.37 15.63
C LYS A 62 -17.54 -27.61 14.54
N ASN A 63 -18.87 -27.68 14.57
CA ASN A 63 -19.70 -26.96 13.61
C ASN A 63 -19.59 -25.44 13.80
N PHE A 64 -19.48 -24.97 15.04
CA PHE A 64 -19.34 -23.55 15.35
C PHE A 64 -18.04 -22.97 14.79
N GLU A 65 -16.90 -23.65 14.95
CA GLU A 65 -15.62 -23.24 14.37
C GLU A 65 -15.74 -23.09 12.84
N GLN A 66 -16.28 -24.11 12.17
CA GLN A 66 -16.49 -24.08 10.72
C GLN A 66 -17.40 -22.92 10.27
N ILE A 67 -18.49 -22.67 11.01
CA ILE A 67 -19.41 -21.56 10.72
C ILE A 67 -18.71 -20.21 10.91
N VAL A 68 -17.91 -20.06 11.97
CA VAL A 68 -17.18 -18.82 12.24
C VAL A 68 -16.12 -18.56 11.17
N GLU A 69 -15.34 -19.56 10.79
CA GLU A 69 -14.35 -19.45 9.73
C GLU A 69 -14.99 -19.11 8.38
N ALA A 70 -16.06 -19.83 8.00
CA ALA A 70 -16.79 -19.56 6.77
C ALA A 70 -17.38 -18.14 6.75
N ARG A 71 -17.96 -17.69 7.87
CA ARG A 71 -18.50 -16.34 7.99
C ARG A 71 -17.41 -15.28 7.88
N GLN A 72 -16.27 -15.50 8.53
CA GLN A 72 -15.14 -14.57 8.46
C GLN A 72 -14.58 -14.47 7.05
N ALA A 73 -14.44 -15.60 6.35
CA ALA A 73 -14.00 -15.63 4.95
C ALA A 73 -14.97 -14.89 4.02
N ASN A 74 -16.29 -15.05 4.23
CA ASN A 74 -17.30 -14.33 3.46
C ASN A 74 -17.24 -12.82 3.70
N ILE A 75 -17.11 -12.38 4.95
CA ILE A 75 -16.96 -10.96 5.29
C ILE A 75 -15.72 -10.35 4.62
N ILE A 76 -14.58 -11.05 4.67
CA ILE A 76 -13.35 -10.58 4.01
C ILE A 76 -13.55 -10.46 2.50
N ARG A 77 -14.23 -11.44 1.88
CA ARG A 77 -14.51 -11.41 0.43
C ARG A 77 -15.44 -10.25 0.05
N GLU A 78 -16.49 -10.01 0.83
CA GLU A 78 -17.42 -8.89 0.63
C GLU A 78 -16.68 -7.56 0.78
N GLN A 79 -15.91 -7.39 1.86
CA GLN A 79 -15.08 -6.20 2.08
C GLN A 79 -14.08 -5.97 0.95
N ALA A 80 -13.44 -7.03 0.45
CA ALA A 80 -12.51 -6.92 -0.68
C ALA A 80 -13.22 -6.51 -1.98
N ALA A 81 -14.46 -6.98 -2.20
CA ALA A 81 -15.26 -6.58 -3.36
C ALA A 81 -15.73 -5.12 -3.27
N GLU A 82 -16.16 -4.67 -2.10
CA GLU A 82 -16.50 -3.26 -1.85
C GLU A 82 -15.28 -2.36 -1.98
N ALA A 83 -14.15 -2.78 -1.42
CA ALA A 83 -12.91 -2.03 -1.50
C ALA A 83 -12.42 -1.88 -2.95
N ARG A 84 -12.56 -2.92 -3.78
CA ARG A 84 -12.25 -2.83 -5.23
C ARG A 84 -13.09 -1.76 -5.92
N LYS A 85 -14.40 -1.72 -5.66
CA LYS A 85 -15.28 -0.68 -6.23
C LYS A 85 -14.86 0.73 -5.82
N GLU A 86 -14.50 0.90 -4.54
CA GLU A 86 -14.05 2.19 -4.02
C GLU A 86 -12.69 2.61 -4.61
N LEU A 87 -11.79 1.65 -4.87
CA LEU A 87 -10.49 1.89 -5.47
C LEU A 87 -10.59 2.22 -6.96
N GLU A 88 -11.47 1.55 -7.69
CA GLU A 88 -11.74 1.85 -9.11
C GLU A 88 -12.33 3.26 -9.30
N ALA A 89 -13.16 3.72 -8.36
CA ALA A 89 -13.73 5.07 -8.40
C ALA A 89 -12.67 6.16 -8.11
N ASP A 90 -11.78 5.93 -7.16
CA ASP A 90 -10.85 6.95 -6.68
C ASP A 90 -9.49 6.93 -7.40
N ILE A 91 -9.07 5.79 -7.96
CA ILE A 91 -7.77 5.62 -8.62
C ILE A 91 -8.02 5.32 -10.11
N PRO A 92 -7.80 6.31 -11.01
CA PRO A 92 -7.91 6.09 -12.44
C PRO A 92 -6.94 5.00 -12.92
N GLY A 93 -7.46 4.00 -13.66
CA GLY A 93 -6.65 2.90 -14.18
C GLY A 93 -6.35 1.80 -13.18
N TRP A 94 -7.11 1.71 -12.08
CA TRP A 94 -7.02 0.60 -11.15
C TRP A 94 -7.25 -0.74 -11.87
N ASN A 95 -6.32 -1.68 -11.68
CA ASN A 95 -6.36 -3.03 -12.24
C ASN A 95 -5.55 -3.98 -11.35
N ASP A 96 -5.59 -5.28 -11.67
CA ASP A 96 -4.89 -6.32 -10.91
C ASP A 96 -3.35 -6.11 -10.88
N GLN A 97 -2.78 -5.47 -11.90
CA GLN A 97 -1.36 -5.15 -11.95
C GLN A 97 -0.99 -4.06 -10.93
N VAL A 98 -1.77 -2.97 -10.87
CA VAL A 98 -1.59 -1.90 -9.88
C VAL A 98 -1.77 -2.44 -8.47
N TYR A 99 -2.76 -3.31 -8.27
CA TYR A 99 -2.94 -4.01 -6.99
C TYR A 99 -1.68 -4.79 -6.58
N ALA A 100 -1.14 -5.62 -7.48
CA ALA A 100 0.07 -6.40 -7.22
C ALA A 100 1.29 -5.51 -6.93
N GLU A 101 1.45 -4.41 -7.67
CA GLU A 101 2.52 -3.43 -7.43
C GLU A 101 2.42 -2.77 -6.04
N VAL A 102 1.21 -2.38 -5.64
CA VAL A 102 0.97 -1.76 -4.32
C VAL A 102 1.25 -2.75 -3.20
N MET A 103 0.88 -4.02 -3.37
CA MET A 103 1.20 -5.07 -2.41
C MET A 103 2.71 -5.31 -2.30
N GLN A 104 3.39 -5.45 -3.44
CA GLN A 104 4.84 -5.65 -3.48
C GLN A 104 5.57 -4.49 -2.80
N PHE A 105 5.13 -3.25 -3.05
CA PHE A 105 5.66 -2.08 -2.37
C PHE A 105 5.48 -2.15 -0.85
N GLY A 106 4.32 -2.60 -0.37
CA GLY A 106 4.08 -2.81 1.07
C GLY A 106 5.07 -3.80 1.70
N ILE A 107 5.34 -4.92 1.00
CA ILE A 107 6.31 -5.93 1.43
C ILE A 107 7.73 -5.34 1.46
N GLU A 108 8.11 -4.57 0.43
CA GLU A 108 9.40 -3.87 0.39
C GLU A 108 9.57 -2.84 1.51
N GLN A 109 8.48 -2.25 2.02
CA GLN A 109 8.51 -1.34 3.17
C GLN A 109 8.51 -2.08 4.53
N GLY A 110 8.48 -3.41 4.54
CA GLY A 110 8.59 -4.24 5.75
C GLY A 110 7.26 -4.75 6.31
N LEU A 111 6.16 -4.66 5.55
CA LEU A 111 4.92 -5.35 5.92
C LEU A 111 5.04 -6.84 5.64
N ASP A 112 4.51 -7.67 6.53
CA ASP A 112 4.49 -9.11 6.31
C ASP A 112 3.51 -9.49 5.19
N GLU A 113 3.89 -10.45 4.35
CA GLU A 113 3.12 -10.84 3.17
C GLU A 113 1.74 -11.40 3.55
N ALA A 114 1.64 -12.09 4.69
CA ALA A 114 0.37 -12.59 5.20
C ALA A 114 -0.54 -11.44 5.65
N ASP A 115 0.02 -10.42 6.28
CA ASP A 115 -0.72 -9.24 6.70
C ASP A 115 -1.22 -8.44 5.50
N VAL A 116 -0.37 -8.17 4.50
CA VAL A 116 -0.78 -7.41 3.32
C VAL A 116 -1.89 -8.13 2.55
N ARG A 117 -1.83 -9.46 2.42
CA ARG A 117 -2.90 -10.26 1.78
C ARG A 117 -4.23 -10.23 2.54
N ARG A 118 -4.20 -9.99 3.85
CA ARG A 118 -5.40 -9.90 4.69
C ARG A 118 -5.99 -8.51 4.75
N ILE A 119 -5.28 -7.48 4.27
CA ILE A 119 -5.82 -6.14 4.15
C ILE A 119 -6.92 -6.16 3.08
N ALA A 120 -8.17 -6.01 3.51
CA ALA A 120 -9.34 -5.84 2.63
C ALA A 120 -9.87 -4.39 2.62
N ASN A 121 -9.14 -3.45 3.24
CA ASN A 121 -9.60 -2.07 3.42
C ASN A 121 -9.06 -1.15 2.31
N ALA A 122 -9.96 -0.53 1.55
CA ALA A 122 -9.62 0.40 0.47
C ALA A 122 -8.74 1.57 0.93
N LYS A 123 -8.95 2.12 2.13
CA LYS A 123 -8.20 3.26 2.64
C LYS A 123 -6.71 2.95 2.80
N VAL A 124 -6.40 1.71 3.22
CA VAL A 124 -5.02 1.26 3.38
C VAL A 124 -4.35 1.11 2.02
N PHE A 125 -5.06 0.54 1.03
CA PHE A 125 -4.57 0.48 -0.34
C PHE A 125 -4.34 1.87 -0.95
N LYS A 126 -5.24 2.83 -0.69
CA LYS A 126 -5.05 4.23 -1.12
C LYS A 126 -3.80 4.84 -0.52
N LEU A 127 -3.58 4.67 0.79
CA LEU A 127 -2.38 5.17 1.46
C LEU A 127 -1.10 4.55 0.91
N LEU A 128 -1.08 3.22 0.71
CA LEU A 128 0.07 2.52 0.12
C LEU A 128 0.32 2.96 -1.32
N HIS A 129 -0.73 3.11 -2.12
CA HIS A 129 -0.63 3.61 -3.49
C HIS A 129 -0.08 5.04 -3.52
N MET A 130 -0.57 5.94 -2.65
CA MET A 130 -0.05 7.30 -2.54
C MET A 130 1.42 7.33 -2.11
N ALA A 131 1.82 6.49 -1.14
CA ALA A 131 3.21 6.37 -0.71
C ALA A 131 4.13 5.86 -1.84
N MET A 132 3.65 4.88 -2.61
CA MET A 132 4.35 4.38 -3.79
C MET A 132 4.54 5.49 -4.84
N GLN A 133 3.49 6.25 -5.15
CA GLN A 133 3.56 7.35 -6.12
C GLN A 133 4.47 8.48 -5.63
N TYR A 134 4.47 8.77 -4.32
CA TYR A 134 5.39 9.75 -3.72
C TYR A 134 6.85 9.32 -3.89
N LYS A 135 7.19 8.06 -3.56
CA LYS A 135 8.54 7.50 -3.77
C LYS A 135 8.96 7.49 -5.24
N LYS A 136 8.03 7.17 -6.16
CA LYS A 136 8.27 7.24 -7.61
C LYS A 136 8.53 8.69 -8.05
N GLY A 137 7.74 9.66 -7.56
CA GLY A 137 7.88 11.08 -7.85
C GLY A 137 9.15 11.72 -7.29
N GLU A 138 9.56 11.36 -6.07
CA GLU A 138 10.81 11.83 -5.43
C GLU A 138 12.03 11.51 -6.31
N LYS A 139 12.09 10.28 -6.85
CA LYS A 139 13.15 9.88 -7.80
C LYS A 139 13.15 10.73 -9.07
N VAL A 140 11.99 11.16 -9.57
CA VAL A 140 11.89 11.95 -10.81
C VAL A 140 12.26 13.42 -10.57
N VAL A 141 11.90 13.99 -9.42
CA VAL A 141 12.19 15.40 -9.08
C VAL A 141 13.69 15.63 -8.79
N THR A 142 14.45 14.61 -8.39
CA THR A 142 15.91 14.73 -8.26
C THR A 142 16.65 14.98 -9.58
N LYS A 143 16.00 14.84 -10.75
CA LYS A 143 16.53 15.38 -12.01
C LYS A 143 16.38 16.90 -11.98
N LYS A 144 17.42 17.56 -11.45
CA LYS A 144 17.59 19.03 -11.46
C LYS A 144 17.20 19.57 -12.83
N ILE A 145 16.04 20.22 -12.91
CA ILE A 145 15.64 20.97 -14.10
C ILE A 145 16.63 22.12 -14.18
N ASN A 146 17.62 21.99 -15.06
CA ASN A 146 18.40 23.14 -15.51
C ASN A 146 17.43 24.03 -16.29
N GLN A 147 16.68 24.87 -15.56
CA GLN A 147 15.96 26.00 -16.12
C GLN A 147 17.00 26.97 -16.68
N THR A 148 17.51 26.64 -17.86
CA THR A 148 18.24 27.60 -18.66
C THR A 148 17.15 28.51 -19.23
N PRO A 149 17.05 29.78 -18.83
CA PRO A 149 16.00 30.64 -19.33
C PRO A 149 16.12 30.70 -20.86
N THR A 150 15.09 30.22 -21.55
CA THR A 150 14.98 30.37 -22.99
C THR A 150 14.96 31.86 -23.29
N ARG A 151 16.06 32.35 -23.86
CA ARG A 151 16.22 33.76 -24.24
C ARG A 151 15.14 34.12 -25.25
N VAL A 152 14.06 34.74 -24.78
CA VAL A 152 12.99 35.27 -25.61
C VAL A 152 13.60 36.34 -26.52
N LYS A 153 13.81 36.01 -27.79
CA LYS A 153 14.14 37.02 -28.80
C LYS A 153 12.86 37.83 -29.02
N LYS A 154 12.82 39.06 -28.47
CA LYS A 154 11.82 40.05 -28.87
C LYS A 154 11.96 40.26 -30.39
N SER A 155 10.93 39.89 -31.12
CA SER A 155 10.74 40.31 -32.52
C SER A 155 10.34 41.78 -32.51
N SER A 156 11.32 42.67 -32.56
CA SER A 156 11.11 44.04 -32.99
C SER A 156 12.30 44.46 -33.82
N GLY A 157 12.05 44.70 -35.10
CA GLY A 157 13.04 45.11 -36.09
C GLY A 157 13.93 46.24 -35.58
N ARG A 158 15.19 45.91 -35.41
CA ARG A 158 16.38 46.73 -35.66
C ARG A 158 17.51 45.72 -35.71
N GLU A 159 18.19 45.67 -36.84
CA GLU A 159 19.44 44.93 -36.94
C GLU A 159 20.32 45.38 -35.77
N ALA A 160 20.60 44.44 -34.87
CA ALA A 160 21.56 44.66 -33.81
C ALA A 160 22.89 44.88 -34.53
N ILE A 161 23.33 46.13 -34.60
CA ILE A 161 24.70 46.49 -34.96
C ILE A 161 25.56 45.69 -33.98
N ALA A 162 26.22 44.65 -34.49
CA ALA A 162 27.05 43.79 -33.67
C ALA A 162 28.09 44.68 -32.97
N ASP A 163 28.13 44.62 -31.63
CA ASP A 163 29.22 45.21 -30.86
C ASP A 163 30.53 44.64 -31.39
N ALA A 164 31.25 45.44 -32.19
CA ALA A 164 32.53 45.05 -32.73
C ALA A 164 33.51 44.90 -31.55
N PRO A 165 34.12 43.72 -31.36
CA PRO A 165 35.07 43.52 -30.28
C PRO A 165 36.26 44.48 -30.47
N SER A 166 36.58 45.25 -29.43
CA SER A 166 37.61 46.29 -29.38
C SER A 166 39.00 45.87 -29.88
N LYS A 167 39.26 44.56 -30.00
CA LYS A 167 40.49 43.99 -30.57
C LYS A 167 40.64 44.25 -32.09
N ASN A 168 39.53 44.48 -32.80
CA ASN A 168 39.55 44.65 -34.27
C ASN A 168 39.78 46.10 -34.74
N LEU A 169 39.70 47.09 -33.84
CA LEU A 169 39.85 48.51 -34.21
C LEU A 169 41.27 48.85 -34.68
N LYS A 170 42.31 48.31 -34.03
CA LYS A 170 43.71 48.50 -34.44
C LYS A 170 44.02 47.85 -35.79
N ALA A 171 43.35 46.75 -36.11
CA ALA A 171 43.50 46.09 -37.41
C ALA A 171 42.80 46.89 -38.51
N LEU A 172 41.62 47.46 -38.23
CA LEU A 172 40.92 48.37 -39.13
C LEU A 172 41.71 49.66 -39.39
N GLU A 173 42.33 50.24 -38.35
CA GLU A 173 43.16 51.45 -38.49
C GLU A 173 44.35 51.20 -39.44
N LYS A 174 45.04 50.06 -39.28
CA LYS A 174 46.12 49.68 -40.20
C LYS A 174 45.62 49.48 -41.63
N LYS A 175 44.45 48.85 -41.82
CA LYS A 175 43.85 48.69 -43.15
C LYS A 175 43.55 50.02 -43.83
N LEU A 176 43.06 50.99 -43.04
CA LEU A 176 42.78 52.35 -43.49
C LEU A 176 44.06 53.09 -43.90
N GLN A 177 45.13 52.97 -43.10
CA GLN A 177 46.45 53.53 -43.43
C GLN A 177 47.08 52.91 -44.69
N THR A 178 46.82 51.63 -44.96
CA THR A 178 47.30 50.93 -46.16
C THR A 178 46.44 51.16 -47.41
N GLY A 179 45.37 51.95 -47.32
CA GLY A 179 44.47 52.24 -48.45
C GLY A 179 43.63 51.05 -48.93
N ARG A 180 43.53 49.98 -48.13
CA ARG A 180 42.75 48.76 -48.45
C ARG A 180 41.45 48.66 -47.68
N ALA A 181 40.99 49.75 -47.07
CA ALA A 181 39.74 49.79 -46.32
C ALA A 181 38.56 50.05 -47.27
N THR A 182 37.46 49.34 -47.01
CA THR A 182 36.16 49.61 -47.63
C THR A 182 35.41 50.67 -46.83
N ASP A 183 34.42 51.34 -47.43
CA ASP A 183 33.58 52.34 -46.75
C ASP A 183 32.95 51.78 -45.46
N ASP A 184 32.52 50.51 -45.47
CA ASP A 184 31.99 49.82 -44.30
C ASP A 184 33.02 49.67 -43.15
N ASP A 185 34.31 49.46 -43.49
CA ASP A 185 35.39 49.40 -42.49
C ASP A 185 35.63 50.77 -41.87
N ALA A 186 35.56 51.85 -42.66
CA ALA A 186 35.71 53.22 -42.15
C ALA A 186 34.56 53.59 -41.20
N VAL A 187 33.33 53.21 -41.55
CA VAL A 187 32.14 53.41 -40.71
C VAL A 187 32.23 52.59 -39.43
N ALA A 188 32.66 51.34 -39.49
CA ALA A 188 32.85 50.50 -38.31
C ALA A 188 33.90 51.07 -37.34
N LEU A 189 35.00 51.63 -37.86
CA LEU A 189 36.01 52.30 -37.04
C LEU A 189 35.47 53.58 -36.38
N LEU A 190 34.68 54.38 -37.11
CA LEU A 190 34.05 55.59 -36.59
C LEU A 190 33.05 55.27 -35.48
N LEU A 191 32.15 54.30 -35.69
CA LEU A 191 31.16 53.90 -34.70
C LEU A 191 31.81 53.24 -33.48
N GLY A 192 32.86 52.44 -33.71
CA GLY A 192 33.66 51.84 -32.65
C GLY A 192 34.32 52.88 -31.74
N ARG A 193 34.81 54.00 -32.29
CA ARG A 193 35.38 55.10 -31.47
C ARG A 193 34.33 55.84 -30.65
N TRP A 194 33.09 55.92 -31.14
CA TRP A 194 32.00 56.62 -30.47
C TRP A 194 31.34 55.78 -29.35
N ASN A 195 31.36 54.46 -29.46
CA ASN A 195 30.80 53.56 -28.44
C ASN A 195 31.70 53.39 -27.18
N VAL A 196 32.90 53.98 -27.17
CA VAL A 196 33.85 53.87 -26.04
C VAL A 196 33.65 54.95 -24.97
N LYS A 197 32.83 55.98 -25.21
CA LYS A 197 32.70 57.15 -24.31
C LYS A 197 31.41 57.21 -23.47
N SER A 198 30.74 56.09 -23.22
CA SER A 198 29.55 55.99 -22.35
C SER A 198 29.74 55.06 -21.14
N ARG A 199 30.87 55.19 -20.44
CA ARG A 199 31.03 54.72 -19.05
C ARG A 199 31.65 55.81 -18.20
#